data_AF-A0A4Q2UKI5-F1
#
_entry.id   AF-A0A4Q2UKI5-F1
#
_cell.length_a   1.000
_cell.length_b   1.000
_cell.length_c   1.000
_cell.angle_alpha   90.00
_cell.angle_beta   90.00
_cell.angle_gamma   90.00
#
_symmetry.space_group_name_H-M   'P 1'
#
loop_
_entity.id
_entity.type
_entity.pdbx_description
1 polymer ?
#
loop_
_entity_poly.entity_id
_entity_poly.type
_entity_poly.pdbx_seq_one_letter_code
_entity_poly.pdbx_strand_id
1 'polypeptide(L)'
;MNPIEKHLAEARRLIQERTGLLTQTGKIPAVYRGYVSSFGVDVRQSGVLPTLLLYKATDANTHEKEARPLVVELIGKLLDQPSPQAFVNHAFACNDTPARRNKLRREVMNAAVALKLAMRTFPFDDGRIDAAPTNAELTSPA
;
A
#
# COMPACT_ATOMS: atom_id res chain seq x y z
N MET A 1 -14.67 17.86 2.40
CA MET A 1 -14.23 16.46 2.64
C MET A 1 -12.71 16.44 2.58
N ASN A 2 -12.03 15.85 3.57
CA ASN A 2 -10.57 15.78 3.57
C ASN A 2 -10.10 14.86 2.42
N PRO A 3 -9.11 15.25 1.60
CA PRO A 3 -8.59 14.38 0.54
C PRO A 3 -8.19 12.99 1.03
N ILE A 4 -7.66 12.87 2.24
CA ILE A 4 -7.26 11.59 2.84
C ILE A 4 -8.49 10.73 3.18
N GLU A 5 -9.55 11.32 3.73
CA GLU A 5 -10.79 10.60 4.07
C GLU A 5 -11.46 9.99 2.83
N LYS A 6 -11.47 10.73 1.71
CA LYS A 6 -11.99 10.23 0.43
C LYS A 6 -11.26 8.96 0.01
N HIS A 7 -9.92 8.96 0.08
CA HIS A 7 -9.11 7.80 -0.29
C HIS A 7 -9.17 6.67 0.74
N LEU A 8 -9.49 6.95 2.00
CA LEU A 8 -9.43 5.96 3.07
C LEU A 8 -10.48 4.85 2.91
N ALA A 9 -11.72 5.22 2.57
CA ALA A 9 -12.79 4.24 2.31
C ALA A 9 -12.45 3.35 1.11
N GLU A 10 -11.98 3.98 0.02
CA GLU A 10 -11.58 3.27 -1.18
C GLU A 10 -10.35 2.37 -0.95
N ALA A 11 -9.37 2.84 -0.18
CA ALA A 11 -8.19 2.05 0.16
C ALA A 11 -8.55 0.78 0.94
N ARG A 12 -9.50 0.87 1.87
CA ARG A 12 -10.02 -0.30 2.58
C ARG A 12 -10.70 -1.29 1.64
N ARG A 13 -11.56 -0.80 0.74
CA ARG A 13 -12.22 -1.62 -0.28
C ARG A 13 -11.19 -2.35 -1.15
N LEU A 14 -10.22 -1.61 -1.69
CA LEU A 14 -9.17 -2.17 -2.53
C LEU A 14 -8.34 -3.24 -1.81
N ILE A 15 -8.06 -3.07 -0.51
CA ILE A 15 -7.36 -4.10 0.28
C ILE A 15 -8.18 -5.38 0.39
N GLN A 16 -9.48 -5.27 0.64
CA GLN A 16 -10.39 -6.41 0.79
C GLN A 16 -10.63 -7.15 -0.53
N GLU A 17 -10.78 -6.42 -1.63
CA GLU A 17 -11.08 -6.98 -2.95
C GLU A 17 -9.84 -7.52 -3.66
N ARG A 18 -8.63 -7.10 -3.26
CA ARG A 18 -7.41 -7.52 -3.94
C ARG A 18 -7.01 -8.93 -3.53
N THR A 19 -7.32 -9.89 -4.40
CA THR A 19 -6.89 -11.29 -4.29
C THR A 19 -5.40 -11.39 -3.97
N GLY A 20 -5.03 -12.16 -2.96
CA GLY A 20 -3.64 -12.41 -2.59
C GLY A 20 -2.97 -11.36 -1.69
N LEU A 21 -3.61 -10.23 -1.41
CA LEU A 21 -3.10 -9.27 -0.43
C LEU A 21 -3.43 -9.67 1.02
N LEU A 22 -4.61 -10.26 1.23
CA LEU A 22 -4.99 -10.85 2.50
C LEU A 22 -4.66 -12.33 2.50
N THR A 23 -4.05 -12.81 3.58
CA THR A 23 -3.90 -14.24 3.85
C THR A 23 -5.27 -14.88 4.04
N GLN A 24 -5.32 -16.21 4.07
CA GLN A 24 -6.56 -16.95 4.38
C GLN A 24 -7.14 -16.58 5.77
N THR A 25 -6.31 -16.07 6.68
CA THR A 25 -6.70 -15.61 8.02
C THR A 25 -7.06 -14.11 8.05
N GLY A 26 -7.14 -13.44 6.90
CA GLY A 26 -7.49 -12.02 6.80
C GLY A 26 -6.38 -11.07 7.25
N LYS A 27 -5.12 -11.54 7.34
CA LYS A 27 -3.96 -10.74 7.71
C LYS A 27 -3.25 -10.18 6.48
N ILE A 28 -2.59 -9.04 6.63
CA ILE A 28 -1.69 -8.50 5.60
C ILE A 28 -0.27 -9.01 5.87
N PRO A 29 0.44 -9.59 4.89
CA PRO A 29 1.84 -9.98 5.07
C PRO A 29 2.72 -8.81 5.55
N ALA A 30 3.56 -9.03 6.56
CA ALA A 30 4.35 -7.95 7.19
C ALA A 30 5.27 -7.19 6.22
N VAL A 31 5.70 -7.83 5.12
CA VAL A 31 6.51 -7.18 4.06
C VAL A 31 5.88 -5.89 3.53
N TYR A 32 4.55 -5.83 3.40
CA TYR A 32 3.85 -4.63 2.92
C TYR A 32 3.94 -3.45 3.88
N ARG A 33 4.09 -3.70 5.19
CA ARG A 33 4.21 -2.66 6.22
C ARG A 33 5.45 -1.80 5.99
N GLY A 34 6.57 -2.43 5.62
CA GLY A 34 7.82 -1.74 5.30
C GLY A 34 7.64 -0.88 4.06
N TYR A 35 7.16 -1.48 2.96
CA TYR A 35 7.02 -0.79 1.69
C TYR A 35 6.04 0.38 1.71
N VAL A 36 4.85 0.24 2.33
CA VAL A 36 3.91 1.36 2.45
C VAL A 36 4.45 2.50 3.33
N SER A 37 5.32 2.17 4.31
CA SER A 37 5.94 3.17 5.18
C SER A 37 7.06 3.92 4.49
N SER A 38 7.88 3.24 3.69
CA SER A 38 9.00 3.82 2.95
C SER A 38 8.55 4.63 1.74
N PHE A 39 7.46 4.21 1.05
CA PHE A 39 7.01 4.86 -0.19
C PHE A 39 6.81 6.38 -0.06
N GLY A 40 6.17 6.84 1.02
CA GLY A 40 5.97 8.28 1.25
C GLY A 40 7.28 9.05 1.53
N VAL A 41 8.28 8.39 2.10
CA VAL A 41 9.62 8.96 2.30
C VAL A 41 10.33 9.08 0.96
N ASP A 42 10.27 8.02 0.15
CA ASP A 42 10.91 7.97 -1.17
C ASP A 42 10.32 9.04 -2.11
N VAL A 43 8.99 9.19 -2.16
CA VAL A 43 8.32 10.26 -2.93
C VAL A 43 8.74 11.64 -2.45
N ARG A 44 8.97 11.82 -1.14
CA ARG A 44 9.38 13.11 -0.58
C ARG A 44 10.81 13.47 -0.98
N GLN A 45 11.72 12.49 -0.92
CA GLN A 45 13.16 12.69 -1.14
C GLN A 45 13.53 12.71 -2.61
N SER A 46 13.05 11.73 -3.37
CA SER A 46 13.44 11.51 -4.76
C SER A 46 12.40 12.03 -5.77
N GLY A 47 11.13 12.17 -5.34
CA GLY A 47 10.03 12.58 -6.22
C GLY A 47 9.20 11.39 -6.72
N VAL A 48 8.04 11.70 -7.31
CA VAL A 48 7.05 10.68 -7.71
C VAL A 48 7.62 9.74 -8.78
N LEU A 49 8.02 10.28 -9.93
CA LEU A 49 8.47 9.47 -11.07
C LEU A 49 9.60 8.49 -10.73
N PRO A 50 10.73 8.91 -10.13
CA PRO A 50 11.81 7.96 -9.79
C PRO A 50 11.36 6.91 -8.77
N THR A 51 10.50 7.28 -7.80
CA THR A 51 9.94 6.31 -6.84
C THR A 51 9.09 5.25 -7.56
N LEU A 52 8.22 5.66 -8.50
CA LEU A 52 7.39 4.72 -9.25
C LEU A 52 8.23 3.75 -10.09
N LEU A 53 9.29 4.25 -10.74
CA LEU A 53 10.20 3.41 -11.52
C LEU A 53 10.92 2.39 -10.63
N LEU A 54 11.41 2.82 -9.46
CA LEU A 54 12.05 1.95 -8.48
C LEU A 54 11.12 0.86 -7.95
N TYR A 55 9.86 1.21 -7.65
CA TYR A 55 8.90 0.24 -7.09
C TYR A 55 8.27 -0.66 -8.16
N LYS A 56 8.27 -0.24 -9.43
CA LYS A 56 7.87 -1.07 -10.57
C LYS A 56 8.96 -2.06 -10.98
N ALA A 57 10.23 -1.72 -10.79
CA ALA A 57 11.34 -2.61 -11.08
C ALA A 57 11.24 -3.88 -10.21
N THR A 58 11.11 -5.04 -10.85
CA THR A 58 11.12 -6.34 -10.18
C THR A 58 12.50 -6.96 -10.34
N ASP A 59 13.29 -6.97 -9.27
CA ASP A 59 14.50 -7.80 -9.25
C ASP A 59 14.11 -9.28 -9.21
N ALA A 60 14.79 -10.09 -10.01
CA ALA A 60 14.30 -11.40 -10.45
C ALA A 60 14.25 -12.50 -9.36
N ASN A 61 14.62 -12.25 -8.09
CA ASN A 61 15.07 -13.34 -7.20
C ASN A 61 14.49 -13.46 -5.77
N THR A 62 13.41 -12.78 -5.34
CA THR A 62 12.87 -13.00 -3.98
C THR A 62 11.34 -12.93 -3.87
N HIS A 63 10.79 -13.49 -2.78
CA HIS A 63 9.38 -13.34 -2.35
C HIS A 63 8.93 -11.88 -2.16
N GLU A 64 9.85 -10.91 -2.24
CA GLU A 64 9.56 -9.47 -2.28
C GLU A 64 9.01 -8.99 -3.63
N LYS A 65 8.98 -9.87 -4.65
CA LYS A 65 8.55 -9.62 -6.04
C LYS A 65 7.22 -8.88 -6.19
N GLU A 66 6.29 -9.07 -5.26
CA GLU A 66 4.93 -8.52 -5.39
C GLU A 66 4.69 -7.30 -4.51
N ALA A 67 5.53 -7.04 -3.51
CA ALA A 67 5.21 -6.04 -2.50
C ALA A 67 5.34 -4.60 -3.01
N ARG A 68 6.44 -4.28 -3.70
CA ARG A 68 6.65 -2.94 -4.29
C ARG A 68 5.69 -2.63 -5.43
N PRO A 69 5.50 -3.53 -6.43
CA PRO A 69 4.56 -3.26 -7.52
C PRO A 69 3.12 -3.12 -7.02
N LEU A 70 2.74 -3.86 -5.97
CA LEU A 70 1.39 -3.75 -5.39
C LEU A 70 1.15 -2.39 -4.74
N VAL A 71 2.14 -1.83 -4.02
CA VAL A 71 2.00 -0.46 -3.46
C VAL A 71 1.73 0.55 -4.58
N VAL A 72 2.43 0.42 -5.71
CA VAL A 72 2.20 1.25 -6.90
C VAL A 72 0.81 1.00 -7.50
N GLU A 73 0.38 -0.25 -7.59
CA GLU A 73 -0.95 -0.63 -8.09
C GLU A 73 -2.06 0.02 -7.24
N LEU A 74 -2.01 -0.14 -5.93
CA LEU A 74 -3.05 0.35 -5.01
C LEU A 74 -3.09 1.88 -4.99
N ILE A 75 -1.94 2.55 -4.93
CA ILE A 75 -1.89 4.02 -4.99
C ILE A 75 -2.37 4.53 -6.35
N GLY A 76 -1.99 3.85 -7.44
CA GLY A 76 -2.49 4.16 -8.78
C GLY A 76 -4.01 4.09 -8.86
N LYS A 77 -4.61 3.00 -8.37
CA LYS A 77 -6.07 2.83 -8.31
C LYS A 77 -6.77 3.92 -7.49
N LEU A 78 -6.19 4.34 -6.36
CA LEU A 78 -6.71 5.47 -5.57
C LEU A 78 -6.70 6.81 -6.31
N LEU A 79 -5.88 6.92 -7.35
CA LEU A 79 -5.73 8.10 -8.21
C LEU A 79 -6.30 7.85 -9.62
N ASP A 80 -7.21 6.89 -9.75
CA ASP A 80 -7.91 6.56 -10.99
C ASP A 80 -6.95 6.15 -12.14
N GLN A 81 -5.80 5.55 -11.80
CA GLN A 81 -4.84 5.02 -12.76
C GLN A 81 -5.11 3.52 -12.98
N PRO A 82 -5.40 3.09 -14.23
CA PRO A 82 -5.85 1.72 -14.50
C PRO A 82 -4.74 0.66 -14.35
N SER A 83 -3.47 1.08 -14.36
CA SER A 83 -2.33 0.17 -14.19
C SER A 83 -1.10 0.92 -13.64
N PRO A 84 -0.12 0.19 -13.06
CA PRO A 84 1.17 0.77 -12.68
C PRO A 84 1.87 1.50 -13.83
N GLN A 85 1.76 1.00 -15.07
CA GLN A 85 2.36 1.67 -16.23
C GLN A 85 1.61 2.96 -16.58
N ALA A 86 0.28 2.98 -16.52
CA ALA A 86 -0.49 4.19 -16.73
C ALA A 86 -0.13 5.26 -15.70
N PHE A 87 0.08 4.86 -14.44
CA PHE A 87 0.52 5.76 -13.39
C PHE A 87 1.91 6.35 -13.64
N VAL A 88 2.87 5.54 -14.10
CA VAL A 88 4.20 6.04 -14.53
C VAL A 88 4.06 7.04 -15.68
N ASN A 89 3.26 6.73 -16.70
CA ASN A 89 3.04 7.63 -17.83
C ASN A 89 2.39 8.95 -17.38
N HIS A 90 1.42 8.90 -16.46
CA HIS A 90 0.79 10.07 -15.86
C HIS A 90 1.79 10.93 -15.09
N ALA A 91 2.67 10.28 -14.30
CA ALA A 91 3.74 10.97 -13.57
C ALA A 91 4.75 11.63 -14.51
N PHE A 92 5.10 10.98 -15.62
CA PHE A 92 5.93 11.55 -16.66
C PHE A 92 5.28 12.79 -17.31
N ALA A 93 4.01 12.71 -17.65
CA ALA A 93 3.25 13.82 -18.25
C ALA A 93 3.09 15.04 -17.31
N CYS A 94 3.09 14.83 -16.00
CA CYS A 94 3.05 15.90 -15.00
C CYS A 94 4.44 16.43 -14.61
N ASN A 95 5.51 15.88 -15.19
CA ASN A 95 6.88 16.27 -14.88
C ASN A 95 7.32 17.57 -15.59
N ASP A 96 6.51 18.07 -16.52
CA ASP A 96 6.73 19.25 -17.36
C ASP A 96 6.89 20.56 -16.58
N THR A 97 6.04 20.78 -15.56
CA THR A 97 5.99 22.04 -14.81
C THR A 97 6.09 21.82 -13.30
N PRO A 98 6.73 22.73 -12.54
CA PRO A 98 6.80 22.61 -11.07
C PRO A 98 5.42 22.54 -10.40
N ALA A 99 4.43 23.27 -10.92
CA ALA A 99 3.08 23.28 -10.37
C ALA A 99 2.38 21.91 -10.49
N ARG A 100 2.44 21.29 -11.68
CA ARG A 100 1.87 19.95 -11.92
C ARG A 100 2.60 18.88 -11.12
N ARG A 101 3.94 18.94 -11.07
CA ARG A 101 4.75 18.04 -10.22
C ARG A 101 4.35 18.12 -8.75
N ASN A 102 4.23 19.33 -8.21
CA ASN A 102 3.87 19.54 -6.81
C ASN A 102 2.43 19.12 -6.53
N LYS A 103 1.50 19.33 -7.47
CA LYS A 103 0.12 18.85 -7.36
C LYS A 103 0.09 17.33 -7.28
N LEU A 104 0.70 16.65 -8.25
CA LEU A 104 0.77 15.19 -8.28
C LEU A 104 1.45 14.65 -7.01
N ARG A 105 2.56 15.26 -6.58
CA ARG A 105 3.24 14.86 -5.33
C ARG A 105 2.30 14.89 -4.13
N ARG A 106 1.46 15.93 -3.99
CA ARG A 106 0.47 16.00 -2.90
C ARG A 106 -0.59 14.92 -3.01
N GLU A 107 -1.12 14.68 -4.20
CA GLU A 107 -2.13 13.64 -4.45
C GLU A 107 -1.58 12.25 -4.11
N VAL A 108 -0.37 11.93 -4.58
CA VAL A 108 0.34 10.67 -4.27
C VAL A 108 0.61 10.53 -2.78
N MET A 109 1.07 11.59 -2.10
CA MET A 109 1.30 11.55 -0.65
C MET A 109 0.01 11.32 0.14
N ASN A 110 -1.10 11.95 -0.26
CA ASN A 110 -2.40 11.77 0.38
C ASN A 110 -2.91 10.32 0.20
N ALA A 111 -2.79 9.78 -1.01
CA ALA A 111 -3.15 8.39 -1.30
C ALA A 111 -2.28 7.39 -0.53
N ALA A 112 -0.96 7.62 -0.45
CA ALA A 112 -0.05 6.78 0.34
C ALA A 112 -0.38 6.80 1.84
N VAL A 113 -0.70 7.98 2.40
CA VAL A 113 -1.15 8.10 3.80
C VAL A 113 -2.47 7.37 4.02
N ALA A 114 -3.45 7.55 3.13
CA ALA A 114 -4.72 6.84 3.21
C ALA A 114 -4.53 5.32 3.15
N LEU A 115 -3.70 4.83 2.24
CA LEU A 115 -3.38 3.40 2.12
C LEU A 115 -2.71 2.88 3.41
N LYS A 116 -1.74 3.60 3.94
CA LYS A 116 -1.08 3.23 5.21
C LYS A 116 -2.08 3.17 6.37
N LEU A 117 -2.96 4.14 6.48
CA LEU A 117 -3.99 4.18 7.52
C LEU A 117 -5.00 3.04 7.35
N ALA A 118 -5.42 2.74 6.11
CA ALA A 118 -6.28 1.60 5.81
C ALA A 118 -5.62 0.27 6.17
N MET A 119 -4.36 0.05 5.78
CA MET A 119 -3.64 -1.19 6.12
C MET A 119 -3.52 -1.40 7.65
N ARG A 120 -3.46 -0.33 8.45
CA ARG A 120 -3.41 -0.42 9.92
C ARG A 120 -4.72 -0.91 10.55
N THR A 121 -5.83 -0.98 9.80
CA THR A 121 -7.08 -1.58 10.31
C THR A 121 -7.11 -3.09 10.18
N PHE A 122 -6.07 -3.70 9.59
CA PHE A 122 -5.95 -5.14 9.45
C PHE A 122 -4.80 -5.64 10.34
N PRO A 123 -4.91 -6.84 10.92
CA PRO A 123 -3.78 -7.51 11.53
C PRO A 123 -2.70 -7.79 10.48
N PHE A 124 -1.43 -7.74 10.90
CA PHE A 124 -0.32 -8.13 10.03
C PHE A 124 0.15 -9.53 10.40
N ASP A 125 0.48 -10.31 9.38
CA ASP A 125 1.13 -11.60 9.53
C ASP A 125 2.64 -11.38 9.66
N ASP A 126 3.14 -11.40 10.89
CA ASP A 126 4.55 -11.26 11.23
C ASP A 126 5.26 -12.62 11.37
N GLY A 127 4.63 -13.71 10.92
CA GLY A 127 5.18 -15.07 11.01
C GLY A 127 5.30 -15.60 12.43
N ARG A 128 4.75 -14.88 13.43
CA ARG A 128 4.62 -15.41 14.78
C ARG A 128 3.47 -16.40 14.78
N ILE A 129 3.75 -17.60 15.29
CA ILE A 129 2.69 -18.55 15.65
C ILE A 129 1.92 -17.87 16.78
N ASP A 130 0.74 -17.34 16.48
CA ASP A 130 -0.21 -16.98 17.53
C ASP A 130 -0.41 -18.26 18.35
N ALA A 131 0.03 -18.23 19.61
CA ALA A 131 -0.18 -19.36 20.50
C ALA A 131 -1.66 -19.74 20.43
N ALA A 132 -1.94 -20.99 20.07
CA ALA A 132 -3.30 -21.52 20.05
C ALA A 132 -3.99 -21.13 21.36
N PRO A 133 -5.29 -20.76 21.34
CA PRO A 133 -6.02 -20.47 22.57
C PRO A 133 -5.80 -21.66 23.50
N THR A 134 -5.10 -21.39 24.60
CA THR A 134 -4.77 -22.41 25.58
C THR A 134 -6.10 -22.92 26.10
N ASN A 135 -6.29 -24.23 26.18
CA ASN A 135 -7.54 -24.92 26.58
C ASN A 135 -8.06 -24.57 28.00
N ALA A 136 -7.64 -23.46 28.60
CA ALA A 136 -8.06 -22.97 29.90
C ALA A 136 -9.49 -22.38 29.90
N GLU A 137 -10.12 -22.13 28.75
CA GLU A 137 -11.51 -21.65 28.69
C GLU A 137 -12.58 -22.77 28.71
N LEU A 138 -12.18 -24.06 28.81
CA LEU A 138 -13.12 -25.19 28.83
C LEU A 138 -13.33 -25.84 30.21
N THR A 139 -12.81 -25.26 31.29
CA THR A 139 -13.11 -25.75 32.65
C THR A 139 -13.36 -24.60 33.62
N SER A 140 -14.54 -23.97 33.51
CA SER A 140 -15.20 -23.43 34.70
C SER A 140 -16.48 -24.24 34.94
N PRO A 141 -16.44 -25.22 35.85
CA PRO A 141 -17.63 -25.70 36.53
C PRO A 141 -17.72 -25.03 37.90
N ALA A 142 -18.76 -24.21 38.10
CA ALA A 142 -19.46 -24.01 39.37
C ALA A 142 -20.73 -23.19 39.12
#